data_AF-A0AAV9B2P8-F1
#
_entry.id   AF-A0AAV9B2P8-F1
#
_cell.length_a   1.000
_cell.length_b   1.000
_cell.length_c   1.000
_cell.angle_alpha   90.00
_cell.angle_beta   90.00
_cell.angle_gamma   90.00
#
_symmetry.space_group_name_H-M   'P 1'
#
loop_
_entity.id
_entity.type
_entity.pdbx_description
1 polymer ?
#
loop_
_entity_poly.entity_id
_entity_poly.type
_entity_poly.pdbx_seq_one_letter_code
_entity_poly.pdbx_strand_id
1 'polypeptide(L)'
;MDSQQSLNESSLNSNVKRFTVRGKGKKPIDPNKQKASWDNHNHEVFVMICLEEMQQGNKPGQTLNRMGYMNLARNFFEQTHVRYERDQFKNHWDVTRKDWQTWKALQKRNRAGLG
;
A
#
# COMPACT_ATOMS: atom_id res chain seq x y z
N MET A 1 -9.63 47.17 34.67
CA MET A 1 -10.13 46.79 33.33
C MET A 1 -10.27 45.30 33.37
N ASP A 2 -11.39 44.92 33.94
CA ASP A 2 -11.72 43.59 34.43
C ASP A 2 -12.86 43.06 33.56
N SER A 3 -12.91 41.73 33.44
CA SER A 3 -14.18 41.00 33.31
C SER A 3 -14.91 40.87 31.96
N GLN A 4 -14.28 40.83 30.78
CA GLN A 4 -15.02 40.44 29.54
C GLN A 4 -14.28 39.54 28.53
N GLN A 5 -13.40 38.62 28.98
CA GLN A 5 -12.87 37.61 28.04
C GLN A 5 -12.85 36.17 28.55
N SER A 6 -13.47 35.90 29.71
CA SER A 6 -13.56 34.56 30.30
C SER A 6 -14.94 33.87 30.18
N LEU A 7 -15.83 34.32 29.28
CA LEU A 7 -17.18 33.72 29.09
C LEU A 7 -17.45 33.17 27.68
N ASN A 8 -16.41 32.84 26.92
CA ASN A 8 -16.56 32.10 25.65
C ASN A 8 -15.69 30.81 25.59
N GLU A 9 -15.24 30.32 26.75
CA GLU A 9 -15.04 28.87 26.85
C GLU A 9 -16.42 28.19 26.80
N SER A 10 -16.47 26.97 26.26
CA SER A 10 -17.40 25.88 26.60
C SER A 10 -18.45 25.38 25.58
N SER A 11 -18.78 26.07 24.49
CA SER A 11 -19.86 25.58 23.58
C SER A 11 -19.43 24.89 22.26
N LEU A 12 -18.13 24.86 21.91
CA LEU A 12 -17.68 24.16 20.69
C LEU A 12 -16.83 22.92 20.93
N ASN A 13 -16.53 22.59 22.19
CA ASN A 13 -15.93 21.32 22.57
C ASN A 13 -17.02 20.30 22.93
N SER A 14 -17.82 19.88 21.95
CA SER A 14 -18.46 18.57 22.04
C SER A 14 -18.84 18.04 20.65
N ASN A 15 -18.58 16.74 20.48
CA ASN A 15 -19.26 15.86 19.52
C ASN A 15 -18.87 16.00 18.04
N VAL A 16 -17.86 15.23 17.63
CA VAL A 16 -18.03 13.85 17.13
C VAL A 16 -16.78 13.54 16.31
N LYS A 17 -16.08 12.45 16.68
CA LYS A 17 -15.04 11.81 15.87
C LYS A 17 -15.64 11.44 14.50
N ARG A 18 -15.61 12.35 13.54
CA ARG A 18 -15.97 12.05 12.15
C ARG A 18 -14.89 11.17 11.58
N PHE A 19 -15.27 9.95 11.20
CA PHE A 19 -14.47 9.05 10.39
C PHE A 19 -13.83 9.84 9.25
N THR A 20 -12.52 10.00 9.27
CA THR A 20 -11.82 10.52 8.10
C THR A 20 -11.87 9.43 7.05
N VAL A 21 -12.77 9.60 6.07
CA VAL A 21 -12.59 8.96 4.77
C VAL A 21 -11.17 9.34 4.33
N ARG A 22 -10.33 8.35 4.08
CA ARG A 22 -8.98 8.54 3.53
C ARG A 22 -9.11 9.13 2.11
N GLY A 23 -9.42 10.42 2.04
CA GLY A 23 -9.32 11.21 0.83
C GLY A 23 -7.83 11.44 0.58
N LYS A 24 -7.22 10.60 -0.26
CA LYS A 24 -5.98 11.01 -0.91
C LYS A 24 -6.35 12.21 -1.77
N GLY A 25 -6.05 13.43 -1.32
CA GLY A 25 -6.04 14.59 -2.21
C GLY A 25 -5.22 14.21 -3.44
N LYS A 26 -5.82 14.25 -4.62
CA LYS A 26 -5.12 13.91 -5.86
C LYS A 26 -3.97 14.91 -5.98
N LYS A 27 -2.73 14.44 -5.79
CA LYS A 27 -1.55 15.24 -6.12
C LYS A 27 -1.67 15.67 -7.59
N PRO A 28 -1.18 16.87 -7.97
CA PRO A 28 -1.15 17.29 -9.36
C PRO A 28 -0.60 16.16 -10.23
N ILE A 29 -1.30 15.84 -11.31
CA ILE A 29 -0.85 14.83 -12.26
C ILE A 29 0.40 15.40 -12.90
N ASP A 30 1.56 14.85 -12.53
CA ASP A 30 2.81 15.15 -13.20
C ASP A 30 2.73 14.52 -14.61
N PRO A 31 2.74 15.31 -15.69
CA PRO A 31 2.64 14.78 -17.05
C PRO A 31 3.81 13.86 -17.42
N ASN A 32 4.94 13.92 -16.69
CA ASN A 32 6.09 13.04 -16.88
C ASN A 32 6.01 11.76 -16.02
N LYS A 33 5.01 11.64 -15.14
CA LYS A 33 4.84 10.45 -14.30
C LYS A 33 4.17 9.33 -15.08
N GLN A 34 4.99 8.40 -15.56
CA GLN A 34 4.51 7.22 -16.26
C GLN A 34 3.60 6.37 -15.35
N LYS A 35 2.40 6.07 -15.85
CA LYS A 35 1.47 5.14 -15.18
C LYS A 35 2.13 3.75 -15.13
N ALA A 36 2.02 3.08 -13.97
CA ALA A 36 2.55 1.72 -13.84
C ALA A 36 1.77 0.75 -14.73
N SER A 37 2.50 -0.12 -15.43
CA SER A 37 1.97 -1.15 -16.33
C SER A 37 2.52 -2.51 -15.91
N TRP A 38 1.69 -3.31 -15.29
CA TRP A 38 2.06 -4.63 -14.77
C TRP A 38 1.66 -5.71 -15.78
N ASP A 39 2.52 -5.95 -16.77
CA ASP A 39 2.41 -7.15 -17.60
C ASP A 39 2.88 -8.40 -16.82
N ASN A 40 2.74 -9.57 -17.45
CA ASN A 40 3.09 -10.84 -16.80
C ASN A 40 4.57 -10.90 -16.41
N HIS A 41 5.47 -10.38 -17.25
CA HIS A 41 6.90 -10.40 -16.99
C HIS A 41 7.28 -9.50 -15.81
N ASN A 42 6.79 -8.26 -15.81
CA ASN A 42 7.00 -7.31 -14.72
C ASN A 42 6.36 -7.81 -13.42
N HIS A 43 5.20 -8.47 -13.48
CA HIS A 43 4.58 -9.07 -12.30
C HIS A 43 5.44 -10.22 -11.73
N GLU A 44 5.94 -11.11 -12.58
CA GLU A 44 6.80 -12.22 -12.18
C GLU A 44 8.08 -11.73 -11.50
N VAL A 45 8.81 -10.81 -12.15
CA VAL A 45 10.03 -10.21 -11.58
C VAL A 45 9.75 -9.54 -10.24
N PHE A 46 8.64 -8.80 -10.13
CA PHE A 46 8.22 -8.18 -8.87
C PHE A 46 8.02 -9.21 -7.75
N VAL A 47 7.32 -10.33 -8.04
CA VAL A 47 7.07 -11.38 -7.05
C VAL A 47 8.37 -12.06 -6.64
N MET A 48 9.25 -12.38 -7.60
CA MET A 48 10.55 -13.01 -7.30
C MET A 48 11.40 -12.16 -6.36
N ILE A 49 11.59 -10.87 -6.67
CA ILE A 49 12.37 -9.96 -5.82
C ILE A 49 11.71 -9.81 -4.45
N CYS A 50 10.38 -9.71 -4.41
CA CYS A 50 9.66 -9.66 -3.14
C CYS A 50 9.90 -10.89 -2.27
N LEU A 51 9.95 -12.09 -2.85
CA LEU A 51 10.24 -13.33 -2.13
C LEU A 51 11.67 -13.35 -1.59
N GLU A 52 12.65 -12.92 -2.39
CA GLU A 52 14.06 -12.81 -1.97
C GLU A 52 14.21 -11.85 -0.79
N GLU A 53 13.63 -10.65 -0.87
CA GLU A 53 13.69 -9.65 0.21
C GLU A 53 12.99 -10.15 1.48
N MET A 54 11.93 -10.95 1.35
CA MET A 54 11.26 -11.59 2.49
C MET A 54 12.15 -12.64 3.17
N GLN A 55 12.89 -13.43 2.39
CA GLN A 55 13.84 -14.42 2.94
C GLN A 55 15.01 -13.74 3.64
N GLN A 56 15.45 -12.58 3.16
CA GLN A 56 16.49 -11.77 3.79
C GLN A 56 16.04 -11.02 5.07
N GLY A 57 14.78 -11.18 5.48
CA GLY A 57 14.26 -10.56 6.71
C GLY A 57 13.82 -9.11 6.54
N ASN A 58 13.76 -8.57 5.31
CA ASN A 58 13.32 -7.20 5.04
C ASN A 58 11.79 -6.99 5.14
N LYS A 59 11.11 -7.80 5.96
CA LYS A 59 9.65 -7.80 6.18
C LYS A 59 9.30 -7.81 7.67
N PRO A 60 9.23 -6.65 8.33
CA PRO A 60 8.60 -6.52 9.64
C PRO A 60 7.08 -6.59 9.44
N GLY A 61 6.51 -7.78 9.59
CA GLY A 61 5.06 -7.96 9.58
C GLY A 61 4.49 -8.31 8.22
N GLN A 62 3.74 -7.40 7.57
CA GLN A 62 2.87 -7.74 6.43
C GLN A 62 3.35 -7.24 5.05
N THR A 63 4.30 -6.33 5.01
CA THR A 63 4.85 -5.73 3.79
C THR A 63 6.36 -5.60 3.92
N LEU A 64 7.06 -5.35 2.81
CA LEU A 64 8.47 -4.97 2.84
C LEU A 64 8.69 -3.72 3.72
N ASN A 65 9.84 -3.64 4.39
CA ASN A 65 10.29 -2.42 5.07
C ASN A 65 10.87 -1.41 4.06
N ARG A 66 11.34 -0.27 4.57
CA ARG A 66 11.97 0.76 3.73
C ARG A 66 13.13 0.20 2.91
N MET A 67 13.99 -0.63 3.49
CA MET A 67 15.14 -1.23 2.79
C MET A 67 14.67 -2.17 1.67
N GLY A 68 13.72 -3.05 1.96
CA GLY A 68 13.15 -3.98 1.00
C GLY A 68 12.50 -3.26 -0.19
N TYR A 69 11.80 -2.14 0.03
CA TYR A 69 11.29 -1.33 -1.09
C TYR A 69 12.38 -0.61 -1.89
N MET A 70 13.52 -0.25 -1.28
CA MET A 70 14.65 0.34 -2.01
C MET A 70 15.35 -0.71 -2.87
N ASN A 71 15.62 -1.89 -2.31
CA ASN A 71 16.19 -3.02 -3.03
C ASN A 71 15.27 -3.48 -4.15
N LEU A 72 13.96 -3.58 -3.88
CA LEU A 72 12.95 -3.88 -4.89
C LEU A 72 13.04 -2.92 -6.06
N ALA A 73 13.01 -1.61 -5.80
CA ALA A 73 13.06 -0.61 -6.87
C ALA A 73 14.35 -0.69 -7.70
N ARG A 74 15.49 -0.95 -7.05
CA ARG A 74 16.78 -1.10 -7.72
C ARG A 74 16.82 -2.36 -8.60
N ASN A 75 16.60 -3.52 -7.99
CA ASN A 75 16.72 -4.82 -8.68
C ASN A 75 15.66 -4.94 -9.78
N PHE A 76 14.46 -4.37 -9.57
CA PHE A 76 13.41 -4.34 -10.58
C PHE A 76 13.82 -3.53 -11.82
N PHE A 77 14.43 -2.36 -11.61
CA PHE A 77 14.93 -1.55 -12.73
C PHE A 77 16.09 -2.24 -13.47
N GLU A 78 16.96 -2.95 -12.75
CA GLU A 78 18.06 -3.71 -13.37
C GLU A 78 17.55 -4.82 -14.29
N GLN A 79 16.44 -5.48 -13.94
CA GLN A 79 15.88 -6.59 -14.72
C GLN A 79 14.92 -6.14 -15.83
N THR A 80 14.08 -5.14 -15.58
CA THR A 80 12.99 -4.75 -16.49
C THR A 80 13.28 -3.47 -17.26
N HIS A 81 14.28 -2.70 -16.83
CA HIS A 81 14.54 -1.31 -17.28
C HIS A 81 13.37 -0.35 -17.09
N VAL A 82 12.38 -0.71 -16.27
CA VAL A 82 11.23 0.13 -15.94
C VAL A 82 11.43 0.77 -14.56
N ARG A 83 11.20 2.08 -14.48
CA ARG A 83 11.28 2.84 -13.22
C ARG A 83 9.90 3.00 -12.62
N TYR A 84 9.71 2.45 -11.43
CA TYR A 84 8.54 2.70 -10.60
C TYR A 84 8.89 3.35 -9.28
N GLU A 85 7.95 4.14 -8.79
CA GLU A 85 8.00 4.71 -7.45
C GLU A 85 7.51 3.72 -6.41
N ARG A 86 7.91 3.93 -5.16
CA ARG A 86 7.48 3.14 -4.00
C ARG A 86 5.96 2.98 -3.92
N ASP A 87 5.20 4.03 -4.21
CA ASP A 87 3.74 3.97 -4.13
C ASP A 87 3.12 3.08 -5.22
N GLN A 88 3.76 2.94 -6.39
CA GLN A 88 3.34 2.01 -7.43
C GLN A 88 3.59 0.55 -7.00
N PHE A 89 4.78 0.26 -6.47
CA PHE A 89 5.09 -1.06 -5.88
C PHE A 89 4.15 -1.41 -4.73
N LYS A 90 3.88 -0.47 -3.83
CA LYS A 90 2.97 -0.68 -2.69
C LYS A 90 1.54 -0.98 -3.16
N ASN A 91 1.03 -0.21 -4.14
CA ASN A 91 -0.30 -0.45 -4.66
C ASN A 91 -0.39 -1.85 -5.31
N HIS A 92 0.63 -2.24 -6.08
CA HIS A 92 0.67 -3.56 -6.71
C HIS A 92 0.78 -4.71 -5.70
N TRP A 93 1.58 -4.52 -4.65
CA TRP A 93 1.65 -5.45 -3.51
C TRP A 93 0.27 -5.66 -2.88
N ASP A 94 -0.44 -4.57 -2.59
CA ASP A 94 -1.76 -4.63 -1.95
C ASP A 94 -2.80 -5.34 -2.84
N VAL A 95 -2.73 -5.17 -4.16
CA VAL A 95 -3.59 -5.88 -5.13
C VAL A 95 -3.23 -7.37 -5.17
N THR A 96 -1.96 -7.70 -5.40
CA THR A 96 -1.46 -9.08 -5.48
C THR A 96 -1.83 -9.88 -4.22
N ARG A 97 -1.71 -9.25 -3.05
CA ARG A 97 -2.09 -9.86 -1.78
C ARG A 97 -3.59 -10.14 -1.67
N LYS A 98 -4.45 -9.23 -2.12
CA LYS A 98 -5.92 -9.42 -2.11
C LYS A 98 -6.32 -10.56 -3.03
N ASP A 99 -5.71 -10.66 -4.20
CA ASP A 99 -5.98 -11.74 -5.15
C ASP A 99 -5.59 -13.10 -4.55
N TRP A 100 -4.42 -13.17 -3.90
CA TRP A 100 -3.99 -14.35 -3.16
C TRP A 100 -4.95 -14.73 -2.02
N GLN A 101 -5.44 -13.76 -1.24
CA GLN A 101 -6.40 -14.01 -0.16
C GLN A 101 -7.72 -14.55 -0.70
N THR A 102 -8.20 -13.97 -1.80
CA THR A 102 -9.41 -14.42 -2.50
C THR A 102 -9.25 -15.86 -2.99
N TRP A 103 -8.14 -16.16 -3.67
CA TRP A 103 -7.81 -17.52 -4.10
C TRP A 103 -7.78 -18.49 -2.91
N LYS A 104 -7.11 -18.13 -1.81
CA LYS A 104 -7.01 -18.99 -0.62
C LYS A 104 -8.38 -19.27 0.01
N ALA A 105 -9.28 -18.28 0.04
CA ALA A 105 -10.64 -18.45 0.53
C ALA A 105 -11.47 -19.38 -0.38
N LEU A 106 -11.34 -19.23 -1.70
CA LEU A 106 -11.99 -20.10 -2.68
C LEU A 106 -11.50 -21.55 -2.56
N GLN A 107 -10.19 -21.76 -2.42
CA GLN A 107 -9.62 -23.10 -2.21
C GLN A 107 -10.14 -23.77 -0.94
N LYS A 108 -10.26 -23.01 0.16
CA LYS A 108 -10.81 -23.53 1.42
C LYS A 108 -12.27 -23.95 1.25
N ARG A 109 -13.09 -23.16 0.55
CA ARG A 109 -14.49 -23.48 0.27
C ARG A 109 -14.63 -24.72 -0.61
N ASN A 110 -13.82 -24.82 -1.67
CA ASN A 110 -13.86 -25.95 -2.59
C ASN A 110 -13.43 -27.27 -1.93
N ARG A 111 -12.50 -27.24 -0.96
CA ARG A 111 -12.12 -28.44 -0.18
C ARG A 111 -13.16 -28.86 0.86
N ALA A 112 -13.97 -27.94 1.38
CA ALA A 112 -14.91 -28.22 2.46
C ALA A 112 -16.29 -28.75 1.98
N GLY A 113 -16.50 -28.93 0.68
CA GLY A 113 -17.77 -29.35 0.07
C GLY A 113 -17.84 -30.82 -0.36
N LEU A 114 -17.13 -31.73 0.31
CA LEU A 114 -17.21 -33.19 0.10
C LEU A 114 -17.56 -33.90 1.42
N GLY A 115 -18.74 -33.58 1.97
CA GLY A 115 -19.35 -34.26 3.11
C GLY A 115 -20.84 -34.42 2.88
#